data_AF-A0A381WC56-F1
#
_entry.id   AF-A0A381WC56-F1
#
_cell.length_a   1.000
_cell.length_b   1.000
_cell.length_c   1.000
_cell.angle_alpha   90.00
_cell.angle_beta   90.00
_cell.angle_gamma   90.00
#
_symmetry.space_group_name_H-M   'P 1'
#
loop_
_entity.id
_entity.type
_entity.pdbx_description
1 polymer ?
#
loop_
_entity_poly.entity_id
_entity_poly.type
_entity_poly.pdbx_seq_one_letter_code
_entity_poly.pdbx_strand_id
1 'polypeptide(L)'
;MGNSVGREGSSTLTESFHWSDHMTDRPTDLLPVDAALVSIQSDVRAHFDWALAADERSAEALLAAVEGTLVEAWTRPRRAATVADLRRRMVLRDTEVAILGAAVEVEEVLSVLERPILLVAADGAAGVLSTLPDSTAERAWSRLACIVSDGDGGEGTTAAVKRGIPVILHAHGDNMLDWGALLELATSMPNP
;
A
#
# COMPACT_ATOMS: atom_id res chain seq x y z
N MET A 1 2.59 20.35 -32.02
CA MET A 1 3.34 21.17 -31.04
C MET A 1 2.32 21.72 -30.05
N GLY A 2 2.05 20.99 -28.97
CA GLY A 2 1.15 21.44 -27.91
C GLY A 2 1.99 21.97 -26.77
N ASN A 3 1.76 23.22 -26.36
CA ASN A 3 2.45 23.85 -25.24
C ASN A 3 2.10 23.12 -23.93
N SER A 4 3.11 22.57 -23.26
CA SER A 4 3.02 22.17 -21.85
C SER A 4 2.90 23.44 -21.00
N VAL A 5 1.78 23.61 -20.31
CA VAL A 5 1.63 24.67 -19.32
C VAL A 5 2.17 24.12 -18.00
N GLY A 6 3.42 24.45 -17.68
CA GLY A 6 3.99 24.15 -16.36
C GLY A 6 3.30 24.98 -15.29
N ARG A 7 2.95 24.35 -14.16
CA ARG A 7 2.56 25.08 -12.94
C ARG A 7 3.75 25.05 -11.99
N GLU A 8 4.22 26.23 -11.64
CA GLU A 8 5.24 26.42 -10.62
C GLU A 8 4.59 27.02 -9.38
N GLY A 9 5.07 26.60 -8.21
CA GLY A 9 4.67 27.14 -6.92
C GLY A 9 5.79 26.98 -5.91
N SER A 10 5.85 27.89 -4.95
CA SER A 10 6.80 27.86 -3.83
C SER A 10 6.04 28.05 -2.52
N SER A 11 6.35 27.25 -1.51
CA SER A 11 5.88 27.47 -0.13
C SER A 11 6.89 28.32 0.64
N THR A 12 6.41 29.33 1.37
CA THR A 12 7.21 30.12 2.32
C THR A 12 6.90 29.78 3.78
N LEU A 13 6.08 28.76 4.04
CA LEU A 13 5.60 28.38 5.39
C LEU A 13 6.34 27.16 5.99
N THR A 14 7.18 26.49 5.20
CA THR A 14 8.13 25.42 5.60
C THR A 14 9.43 25.61 4.82
N GLU A 15 10.46 24.79 5.04
CA GLU A 15 11.69 24.84 4.24
C GLU A 15 11.38 24.91 2.74
N SER A 16 12.06 25.84 2.05
CA SER A 16 11.74 26.22 0.68
C SER A 16 12.02 25.07 -0.27
N PHE A 17 10.98 24.49 -0.86
CA PHE A 17 11.15 23.58 -1.99
C PHE A 17 10.39 24.11 -3.21
N HIS A 18 11.03 23.95 -4.36
CA HIS A 18 10.49 24.27 -5.67
C HIS A 18 10.07 22.97 -6.34
N TRP A 19 8.86 22.93 -6.89
CA TRP A 19 8.44 21.84 -7.76
C TRP A 19 8.13 22.36 -9.17
N SER A 20 8.45 21.55 -10.18
CA SER A 20 8.13 21.80 -11.58
C SER A 20 7.48 20.55 -12.15
N ASP A 21 6.24 20.67 -12.59
CA ASP A 21 5.49 19.55 -13.18
C ASP A 21 5.76 19.49 -14.69
N HIS A 22 6.88 18.89 -15.06
CA HIS A 22 7.14 18.47 -16.45
C HIS A 22 6.67 17.03 -16.62
N MET A 23 5.37 16.83 -16.81
CA MET A 23 4.78 15.50 -16.99
C MET A 23 5.11 14.92 -18.37
N THR A 24 6.24 14.20 -18.47
CA THR A 24 6.49 13.21 -19.54
C THR A 24 6.11 11.79 -19.15
N ASP A 25 5.75 11.54 -17.89
CA ASP A 25 5.54 10.19 -17.36
C ASP A 25 4.08 9.75 -17.43
N ARG A 26 3.85 8.44 -17.59
CA ARG A 26 2.49 7.90 -17.69
C ARG A 26 1.80 8.07 -16.33
N PRO A 27 0.47 8.27 -16.27
CA PRO A 27 -0.27 8.49 -15.01
C PRO A 27 -0.20 7.35 -13.97
N THR A 28 0.52 6.27 -14.27
CA THR A 28 0.71 5.06 -13.47
C THR A 28 2.17 4.78 -13.14
N ASP A 29 3.12 5.57 -13.64
CA ASP A 29 4.53 5.40 -13.29
C ASP A 29 4.72 5.86 -11.84
N LEU A 30 5.13 4.92 -10.99
CA LEU A 30 5.39 5.18 -9.57
C LEU A 30 6.79 5.77 -9.44
N LEU A 31 6.88 7.09 -9.50
CA LEU A 31 8.11 7.79 -9.19
C LEU A 31 8.26 7.91 -7.67
N PRO A 32 9.48 7.76 -7.13
CA PRO A 32 9.70 8.07 -5.72
C PRO A 32 9.42 9.56 -5.49
N VAL A 33 8.75 9.86 -4.39
CA VAL A 33 8.53 11.26 -3.96
C VAL A 33 9.88 11.96 -3.72
N ASP A 34 10.87 11.20 -3.27
CA ASP A 34 12.25 11.64 -3.12
C ASP A 34 13.19 10.46 -3.43
N ALA A 35 14.15 10.69 -4.34
CA ALA A 35 15.16 9.69 -4.71
C ALA A 35 16.05 9.29 -3.52
N ALA A 36 16.23 10.16 -2.52
CA ALA A 36 16.97 9.84 -1.31
C ALA A 36 16.34 8.68 -0.53
N LEU A 37 15.01 8.53 -0.57
CA LEU A 37 14.32 7.40 0.07
C LEU A 37 14.66 6.06 -0.59
N VAL A 38 14.89 6.07 -1.90
CA VAL A 38 15.35 4.88 -2.64
C VAL A 38 16.81 4.56 -2.29
N SER A 39 17.63 5.59 -2.07
CA SER A 39 19.01 5.41 -1.61
C SER A 39 19.07 4.72 -0.25
N ILE A 40 18.22 5.14 0.71
CA ILE A 40 18.14 4.51 2.03
C ILE A 40 17.81 3.02 1.91
N GLN A 41 16.89 2.64 1.01
CA GLN A 41 16.60 1.22 0.76
C GLN A 41 17.84 0.48 0.24
N SER A 42 18.63 1.11 -0.64
CA SER A 42 19.87 0.51 -1.14
C SER A 42 20.91 0.30 -0.03
N ASP A 43 21.00 1.23 0.92
CA ASP A 43 21.89 1.12 2.08
C ASP A 43 21.46 -0.03 3.01
N VAL A 44 20.16 -0.15 3.28
CA VAL A 44 19.59 -1.26 4.07
C VAL A 44 19.89 -2.60 3.40
N ARG A 45 19.68 -2.70 2.09
CA ARG A 45 20.00 -3.92 1.33
C ARG A 45 21.47 -4.28 1.43
N ALA A 46 22.37 -3.31 1.28
CA ALA A 46 23.80 -3.54 1.41
C ALA A 46 24.19 -3.98 2.82
N HIS A 47 23.52 -3.44 3.85
CA HIS A 47 23.76 -3.83 5.24
C HIS A 47 23.37 -5.28 5.54
N PHE A 48 22.23 -5.74 5.02
CA PHE A 48 21.70 -7.09 5.24
C PHE A 48 22.10 -8.11 4.16
N ASP A 49 22.93 -7.71 3.18
CA ASP A 49 23.32 -8.52 2.01
C ASP A 49 22.11 -9.01 1.17
N TRP A 50 21.08 -8.17 1.07
CA TRP A 50 19.88 -8.47 0.30
C TRP A 50 20.09 -8.14 -1.19
N ALA A 51 20.22 -9.18 -2.01
CA ALA A 51 20.44 -9.04 -3.45
C ALA A 51 19.22 -8.54 -4.21
N LEU A 52 19.36 -7.48 -5.03
CA LEU A 52 18.26 -6.93 -5.84
C LEU A 52 17.61 -7.97 -6.75
N ALA A 53 18.43 -8.84 -7.34
CA ALA A 53 17.96 -9.92 -8.19
C ALA A 53 17.06 -10.93 -7.44
N ALA A 54 17.15 -11.04 -6.11
CA ALA A 54 16.24 -11.89 -5.34
C ALA A 54 14.83 -11.29 -5.27
N ASP A 55 14.73 -9.99 -5.04
CA ASP A 55 13.45 -9.25 -5.04
C ASP A 55 12.82 -9.24 -6.43
N GLU A 56 13.61 -9.05 -7.49
CA GLU A 56 13.13 -9.13 -8.88
C GLU A 56 12.51 -10.51 -9.17
N ARG A 57 13.21 -11.60 -8.83
CA ARG A 57 12.67 -12.96 -8.98
C ARG A 57 11.40 -13.18 -8.16
N SER A 58 11.36 -12.65 -6.94
CA SER A 58 10.19 -12.76 -6.06
C SER A 58 8.99 -12.02 -6.66
N ALA A 59 9.20 -10.82 -7.21
CA ALA A 59 8.16 -10.03 -7.86
C ALA A 59 7.63 -10.69 -9.14
N GLU A 60 8.51 -11.25 -9.97
CA GLU A 60 8.11 -12.03 -11.15
C GLU A 60 7.32 -13.28 -10.76
N ALA A 61 7.77 -14.00 -9.72
CA ALA A 61 7.08 -15.17 -9.21
C ALA A 61 5.69 -14.83 -8.65
N LEU A 62 5.57 -13.73 -7.89
CA LEU A 62 4.29 -13.23 -7.38
C LEU A 62 3.34 -12.91 -8.54
N LEU A 63 3.81 -12.19 -9.56
CA LEU A 63 3.00 -11.86 -10.73
C LEU A 63 2.54 -13.11 -11.47
N ALA A 64 3.43 -14.08 -11.68
CA ALA A 64 3.11 -15.35 -12.32
C ALA A 64 2.09 -16.15 -11.51
N ALA A 65 2.22 -16.19 -10.18
CA ALA A 65 1.27 -16.86 -9.29
C ALA A 65 -0.14 -16.26 -9.40
N VAL A 66 -0.23 -14.92 -9.32
CA VAL A 66 -1.51 -14.20 -9.43
C VAL A 66 -2.16 -14.42 -10.82
N GLU A 67 -1.37 -14.34 -11.89
CA GLU A 67 -1.86 -14.50 -13.27
C GLU A 67 -2.18 -15.95 -13.65
N GLY A 68 -1.62 -16.92 -12.92
CA GLY A 68 -1.95 -18.34 -13.06
C GLY A 68 -3.27 -18.75 -12.40
N THR A 69 -3.89 -17.88 -11.59
CA THR A 69 -5.16 -18.20 -10.93
C THR A 69 -6.38 -18.00 -11.83
N LEU A 70 -7.49 -18.65 -11.48
CA LEU A 70 -8.80 -18.44 -12.11
C LEU A 70 -9.66 -17.40 -11.35
N VAL A 71 -9.06 -16.66 -10.41
CA VAL A 71 -9.78 -15.68 -9.60
C VAL A 71 -10.08 -14.45 -10.45
N GLU A 72 -11.36 -14.24 -10.79
CA GLU A 72 -11.77 -13.14 -11.67
C GLU A 72 -11.32 -11.77 -11.14
N ALA A 73 -11.46 -11.55 -9.82
CA ALA A 73 -11.07 -10.32 -9.13
C ALA A 73 -9.58 -9.99 -9.28
N TRP A 74 -8.74 -10.99 -9.55
CA TRP A 74 -7.29 -10.83 -9.68
C TRP A 74 -6.83 -10.62 -11.12
N THR A 75 -7.73 -10.62 -12.11
CA THR A 75 -7.38 -10.34 -13.49
C THR A 75 -6.79 -8.93 -13.65
N ARG A 76 -5.91 -8.73 -14.66
CA ARG A 76 -5.28 -7.42 -14.93
C ARG A 76 -6.28 -6.24 -14.96
N PRO A 77 -7.44 -6.33 -15.65
CA PRO A 77 -8.41 -5.24 -15.67
C PRO A 77 -9.00 -4.94 -14.29
N ARG A 78 -9.24 -5.96 -13.47
CA ARG A 78 -9.80 -5.81 -12.11
C ARG A 78 -8.77 -5.20 -11.18
N ARG A 79 -7.50 -5.64 -11.21
CA ARG A 79 -6.40 -5.01 -10.45
C ARG A 79 -6.24 -3.53 -10.82
N ALA A 80 -6.29 -3.20 -12.11
CA ALA A 80 -6.23 -1.82 -12.58
C ALA A 80 -7.43 -0.98 -12.09
N ALA A 81 -8.64 -1.54 -12.09
CA ALA A 81 -9.83 -0.89 -11.54
C ALA A 81 -9.69 -0.64 -10.03
N THR A 82 -9.20 -1.60 -9.26
CA THR A 82 -8.94 -1.45 -7.82
C THR A 82 -7.96 -0.30 -7.54
N VAL A 83 -6.86 -0.21 -8.30
CA VAL A 83 -5.91 0.91 -8.18
C VAL A 83 -6.56 2.24 -8.55
N ALA A 84 -7.35 2.29 -9.63
CA ALA A 84 -8.06 3.50 -10.03
C ALA A 84 -9.07 3.97 -8.98
N ASP A 85 -9.75 3.04 -8.31
CA ASP A 85 -10.70 3.33 -7.25
C ASP A 85 -10.00 3.82 -5.97
N LEU A 86 -8.86 3.23 -5.60
CA LEU A 86 -8.00 3.73 -4.52
C LEU A 86 -7.54 5.17 -4.82
N ARG A 87 -7.01 5.43 -6.01
CA ARG A 87 -6.61 6.78 -6.45
C ARG A 87 -7.78 7.76 -6.40
N ARG A 88 -8.97 7.36 -6.81
CA ARG A 88 -10.16 8.22 -6.75
C ARG A 88 -10.54 8.56 -5.31
N ARG A 89 -10.45 7.60 -4.39
CA ARG A 89 -10.79 7.78 -2.97
C ARG A 89 -9.77 8.62 -2.21
N MET A 90 -8.47 8.42 -2.49
CA MET A 90 -7.38 8.94 -1.66
C MET A 90 -6.65 10.15 -2.26
N VAL A 91 -6.68 10.32 -3.58
CA VAL A 91 -5.89 11.37 -4.28
C VAL A 91 -6.79 12.41 -4.94
N LEU A 92 -7.88 11.97 -5.58
CA LEU A 92 -8.75 12.88 -6.34
C LEU A 92 -9.84 13.55 -5.49
N ARG A 93 -10.01 13.11 -4.24
CA ARG A 93 -10.92 13.71 -3.27
C ARG A 93 -10.11 14.42 -2.21
N ASP A 94 -10.67 15.51 -1.68
CA ASP A 94 -10.14 16.17 -0.48
C ASP A 94 -10.46 15.29 0.73
N THR A 95 -9.68 14.23 0.91
CA THR A 95 -9.83 13.25 1.97
C THR A 95 -8.47 13.01 2.57
N GLU A 96 -8.36 13.26 3.87
CA GLU A 96 -7.14 12.99 4.60
C GLU A 96 -6.91 11.48 4.68
N VAL A 97 -5.64 11.08 4.68
CA VAL A 97 -5.20 9.69 4.78
C VAL A 97 -4.23 9.58 5.94
N ALA A 98 -4.51 8.69 6.89
CA ALA A 98 -3.57 8.29 7.94
C ALA A 98 -2.90 6.97 7.56
N ILE A 99 -1.59 6.92 7.76
CA ILE A 99 -0.78 5.72 7.54
C ILE A 99 -0.48 5.11 8.91
N LEU A 100 -0.91 3.86 9.11
CA LEU A 100 -0.64 3.10 10.33
C LEU A 100 0.67 2.33 10.15
N GLY A 101 1.67 2.68 10.95
CA GLY A 101 2.97 1.99 11.00
C GLY A 101 3.00 0.90 12.06
N ALA A 102 4.09 0.12 12.09
CA ALA A 102 4.23 -1.06 12.97
C ALA A 102 4.13 -0.74 14.48
N ALA A 103 4.43 0.49 14.90
CA ALA A 103 4.41 0.92 16.30
C ALA A 103 3.13 1.69 16.69
N VAL A 104 2.05 1.55 15.89
CA VAL A 104 0.80 2.25 16.16
C VAL A 104 0.10 1.71 17.40
N GLU A 105 -0.37 2.59 18.26
CA GLU A 105 -1.11 2.27 19.48
C GLU A 105 -2.63 2.52 19.33
N VAL A 106 -3.41 1.87 20.19
CA VAL A 106 -4.89 1.96 20.17
C VAL A 106 -5.37 3.40 20.31
N GLU A 107 -4.76 4.18 21.21
CA GLU A 107 -5.13 5.56 21.48
C GLU A 107 -4.91 6.47 20.27
N GLU A 108 -3.87 6.22 19.48
CA GLU A 108 -3.59 6.95 18.24
C GLU A 108 -4.68 6.67 17.19
N VAL A 109 -5.08 5.41 17.06
CA VAL A 109 -6.17 5.02 16.16
C VAL A 109 -7.50 5.63 16.60
N LEU A 110 -7.79 5.64 17.90
CA LEU A 110 -9.00 6.27 18.43
C LEU A 110 -9.06 7.77 18.09
N SER A 111 -7.95 8.49 18.27
CA SER A 111 -7.86 9.91 17.93
C SER A 111 -8.05 10.16 16.44
N VAL A 112 -7.41 9.35 15.59
CA VAL A 112 -7.56 9.41 14.13
C VAL A 112 -9.03 9.18 13.73
N LEU A 113 -9.74 8.25 14.38
CA LEU A 113 -11.13 7.92 14.05
C LEU A 113 -12.16 9.00 14.43
N GLU A 114 -11.78 10.04 15.17
CA GLU A 114 -12.64 11.20 15.46
C GLU A 114 -12.95 12.02 14.20
N ARG A 115 -12.11 11.90 13.16
CA ARG A 115 -12.22 12.62 11.90
C ARG A 115 -12.65 11.68 10.75
N PRO A 116 -13.25 12.18 9.66
CA PRO A 116 -13.61 11.37 8.49
C PRO A 116 -12.38 11.07 7.62
N ILE A 117 -11.41 10.34 8.19
CA ILE A 117 -10.12 10.01 7.58
C ILE A 117 -10.11 8.58 7.02
N LEU A 118 -9.39 8.36 5.92
CA LEU A 118 -9.11 7.02 5.41
C LEU A 118 -7.82 6.47 6.04
N LEU A 119 -7.78 5.16 6.25
CA LEU A 119 -6.62 4.48 6.82
C LEU A 119 -5.89 3.69 5.72
N VAL A 120 -4.57 3.67 5.79
CA VAL A 120 -3.71 2.71 5.09
C VAL A 120 -2.83 2.06 6.14
N ALA A 121 -2.78 0.73 6.19
CA ALA A 121 -1.90 0.04 7.13
C ALA A 121 -0.66 -0.51 6.42
N ALA A 122 0.50 -0.34 7.05
CA ALA A 122 1.71 -1.06 6.69
C ALA A 122 1.65 -2.44 7.35
N ASP A 123 1.50 -3.45 6.51
CA ASP A 123 1.64 -4.86 6.85
C ASP A 123 0.83 -5.24 8.11
N GLY A 124 1.47 -5.77 9.15
CA GLY A 124 0.81 -6.23 10.38
C GLY A 124 0.14 -5.12 11.20
N ALA A 125 0.39 -3.84 10.91
CA ALA A 125 -0.19 -2.72 11.64
C ALA A 125 -1.73 -2.71 11.62
N ALA A 126 -2.37 -3.36 10.64
CA ALA A 126 -3.81 -3.55 10.63
C ALA A 126 -4.34 -4.33 11.86
N GLY A 127 -3.47 -5.10 12.54
CA GLY A 127 -3.80 -5.88 13.73
C GLY A 127 -4.36 -5.04 14.88
N VAL A 128 -3.91 -3.79 15.03
CA VAL A 128 -4.42 -2.86 16.05
C VAL A 128 -5.93 -2.62 15.90
N LEU A 129 -6.48 -2.74 14.69
CA LEU A 129 -7.91 -2.53 14.48
C LEU A 129 -8.76 -3.61 15.15
N SER A 130 -8.21 -4.81 15.33
CA SER A 130 -8.87 -5.93 16.00
C SER A 130 -8.81 -5.85 17.52
N THR A 131 -7.99 -4.96 18.10
CA THR A 131 -7.91 -4.76 19.56
C THR A 131 -8.87 -3.68 20.06
N LEU A 132 -9.49 -2.93 19.13
CA LEU A 132 -10.52 -1.93 19.42
C LEU A 132 -11.83 -2.57 19.91
N PRO A 133 -12.65 -1.84 20.70
CA PRO A 133 -14.01 -2.27 21.01
C PRO A 133 -14.85 -2.50 19.75
N ASP A 134 -15.70 -3.53 19.71
CA ASP A 134 -16.42 -4.02 18.52
C ASP A 134 -16.97 -2.93 17.58
N SER A 135 -17.76 -1.99 18.10
CA SER A 135 -18.36 -0.92 17.28
C SER A 135 -17.32 0.04 16.68
N THR A 136 -16.20 0.21 17.37
CA THR A 136 -15.08 1.04 16.92
C THR A 136 -14.18 0.27 15.96
N ALA A 137 -13.96 -1.02 16.20
CA ALA A 137 -13.26 -1.91 15.28
C ALA A 137 -13.93 -1.94 13.90
N GLU A 138 -15.24 -2.16 13.84
CA GLU A 138 -16.00 -2.17 12.57
C GLU A 138 -15.90 -0.82 11.84
N ARG A 139 -15.98 0.29 12.60
CA ARG A 139 -15.77 1.62 12.04
C ARG A 139 -14.35 1.81 11.50
N ALA A 140 -13.34 1.27 12.16
CA ALA A 140 -11.95 1.37 11.72
C ALA A 140 -11.70 0.52 10.47
N TRP A 141 -12.14 -0.74 10.47
CA TRP A 141 -12.05 -1.63 9.31
C TRP A 141 -12.77 -1.07 8.08
N SER A 142 -13.95 -0.44 8.25
CA SER A 142 -14.66 0.20 7.12
C SER A 142 -13.94 1.43 6.56
N ARG A 143 -13.01 2.03 7.30
CA ARG A 143 -12.17 3.16 6.86
C ARG A 143 -10.81 2.73 6.32
N LEU A 144 -10.43 1.45 6.49
CA LEU A 144 -9.20 0.92 5.93
C LEU A 144 -9.33 0.79 4.41
N ALA A 145 -8.62 1.66 3.69
CA ALA A 145 -8.69 1.72 2.24
C ALA A 145 -7.95 0.57 1.56
N CYS A 146 -6.76 0.25 2.08
CA CYS A 146 -5.91 -0.87 1.69
C CYS A 146 -4.84 -1.14 2.77
N ILE A 147 -4.14 -2.27 2.64
CA ILE A 147 -2.87 -2.51 3.32
C ILE A 147 -1.73 -2.59 2.30
N VAL A 148 -0.50 -2.28 2.72
CA VAL A 148 0.73 -2.50 1.94
C VAL A 148 1.54 -3.55 2.69
N SER A 149 1.79 -4.71 2.11
CA SER A 149 2.39 -5.85 2.82
C SER A 149 3.24 -6.68 1.88
N ASP A 150 4.27 -7.33 2.40
CA ASP A 150 5.03 -8.37 1.73
C ASP A 150 4.62 -9.80 2.13
N GLY A 151 3.56 -9.91 2.94
CA GLY A 151 2.91 -11.15 3.32
C GLY A 151 3.15 -11.61 4.76
N ASP A 152 4.08 -11.00 5.51
CA ASP A 152 4.53 -11.53 6.79
C ASP A 152 3.90 -10.89 8.05
N GLY A 153 3.03 -9.89 7.91
CA GLY A 153 2.38 -9.16 9.01
C GLY A 153 1.37 -9.92 9.88
N GLY A 154 1.38 -11.25 9.82
CA GLY A 154 0.67 -12.12 10.75
C GLY A 154 -0.85 -11.91 10.80
N GLU A 155 -1.39 -11.81 12.02
CA GLU A 155 -2.84 -11.73 12.22
C GLU A 155 -3.47 -10.48 11.63
N GLY A 156 -2.74 -9.35 11.59
CA GLY A 156 -3.22 -8.10 11.00
C GLY A 156 -3.48 -8.25 9.50
N THR A 157 -2.49 -8.75 8.77
CA THR A 157 -2.58 -9.02 7.32
C THR A 157 -3.65 -10.08 7.04
N THR A 158 -3.70 -11.13 7.85
CA THR A 158 -4.73 -12.19 7.76
C THR A 158 -6.15 -11.62 7.96
N ALA A 159 -6.33 -10.74 8.94
CA ALA A 159 -7.62 -10.14 9.26
C ALA A 159 -8.12 -9.21 8.15
N ALA A 160 -7.21 -8.51 7.47
CA ALA A 160 -7.51 -7.66 6.32
C ALA A 160 -7.96 -8.48 5.10
N VAL A 161 -7.24 -9.57 4.77
CA VAL A 161 -7.61 -10.48 3.67
C VAL A 161 -8.98 -11.11 3.91
N LYS A 162 -9.24 -11.60 5.13
CA LYS A 162 -10.56 -12.18 5.49
C LYS A 162 -11.72 -11.20 5.32
N ARG A 163 -11.45 -9.90 5.38
CA ARG A 163 -12.44 -8.81 5.20
C ARG A 163 -12.53 -8.31 3.75
N GLY A 164 -11.73 -8.84 2.84
CA GLY A 164 -11.67 -8.38 1.44
C GLY A 164 -11.08 -6.98 1.30
N ILE A 165 -10.24 -6.55 2.24
CA ILE A 165 -9.53 -5.28 2.14
C ILE A 165 -8.45 -5.42 1.04
N PRO A 166 -8.36 -4.46 0.10
CA PRO A 166 -7.33 -4.51 -0.94
C PRO A 166 -5.92 -4.59 -0.34
N VAL A 167 -5.13 -5.54 -0.83
CA VAL A 167 -3.71 -5.70 -0.47
C VAL A 167 -2.85 -5.19 -1.63
N ILE A 168 -2.05 -4.16 -1.37
CA ILE A 168 -0.94 -3.76 -2.24
C ILE A 168 0.24 -4.64 -1.85
N LEU A 169 0.27 -5.83 -2.44
CA LEU A 169 1.28 -6.85 -2.16
C LEU A 169 2.57 -6.53 -2.92
N HIS A 170 3.69 -6.38 -2.20
CA HIS A 170 5.02 -6.27 -2.79
C HIS A 170 5.85 -7.50 -2.43
N ALA A 171 6.83 -7.86 -3.25
CA ALA A 171 7.58 -9.10 -3.06
C ALA A 171 9.03 -8.79 -2.70
N HIS A 172 9.50 -9.36 -1.59
CA HIS A 172 10.91 -9.38 -1.23
C HIS A 172 11.50 -10.77 -1.45
N GLY A 173 12.81 -10.85 -1.69
CA GLY A 173 13.51 -12.09 -2.02
C GLY A 173 13.42 -13.18 -0.94
N ASP A 174 13.25 -12.78 0.31
CA ASP A 174 13.15 -13.62 1.51
C ASP A 174 11.71 -13.99 1.90
N ASN A 175 10.70 -13.24 1.43
CA ASN A 175 9.30 -13.38 1.86
C ASN A 175 8.44 -14.21 0.89
N MET A 176 9.05 -15.05 0.04
CA MET A 176 8.32 -15.87 -0.95
C MET A 176 7.31 -16.84 -0.32
N LEU A 177 7.65 -17.40 0.84
CA LEU A 177 6.76 -18.31 1.55
C LEU A 177 5.56 -17.55 2.12
N ASP A 178 5.79 -16.36 2.67
CA ASP A 178 4.77 -15.57 3.36
C ASP A 178 3.75 -14.98 2.39
N TRP A 179 4.18 -14.32 1.30
CA TRP A 179 3.21 -13.88 0.29
C TRP A 179 2.53 -15.05 -0.41
N GLY A 180 3.21 -16.19 -0.56
CA GLY A 180 2.62 -17.41 -1.12
C GLY A 180 1.47 -17.94 -0.25
N ALA A 181 1.70 -18.05 1.06
CA ALA A 181 0.69 -18.44 2.04
C ALA A 181 -0.47 -17.42 2.09
N LEU A 182 -0.17 -16.13 1.91
CA LEU A 182 -1.21 -15.09 1.86
C LEU A 182 -2.11 -15.25 0.63
N LEU A 183 -1.54 -15.56 -0.54
CA LEU A 183 -2.33 -15.86 -1.74
C LEU A 183 -3.20 -17.10 -1.54
N GLU A 184 -2.65 -18.18 -0.99
CA GLU A 184 -3.41 -19.39 -0.69
C GLU A 184 -4.60 -19.09 0.24
N LEU A 185 -4.37 -18.35 1.33
CA LEU A 185 -5.43 -17.87 2.20
C LEU A 185 -6.47 -17.08 1.41
N ALA A 186 -6.04 -16.09 0.63
CA ALA A 186 -6.94 -15.20 -0.10
C ALA A 186 -7.81 -15.96 -1.09
N THR A 187 -7.26 -16.93 -1.85
CA THR A 187 -8.05 -17.76 -2.78
C THR A 187 -9.14 -18.59 -2.11
N SER A 188 -9.01 -18.87 -0.80
CA SER A 188 -10.02 -19.59 -0.03
C SER A 188 -11.12 -18.68 0.54
N MET A 189 -10.98 -17.35 0.43
CA MET A 189 -11.94 -16.39 0.94
C MET A 189 -13.08 -16.11 -0.04
N PRO A 190 -14.28 -15.72 0.45
CA PRO A 190 -15.39 -15.34 -0.43
C PRO A 190 -15.12 -14.10 -1.28
N ASN A 191 -14.27 -13.19 -0.78
CA ASN A 191 -13.84 -11.95 -1.44
C ASN A 191 -12.30 -11.96 -1.55
N PRO A 192 -11.75 -12.74 -2.49
CA PRO A 192 -10.30 -12.90 -2.66
C PRO A 192 -9.63 -11.62 -3.19
#